data_AF-A0A7V3VK31-F1
#
_entry.id   AF-A0A7V3VK31-F1
#
_cell.length_a   1.000
_cell.length_b   1.000
_cell.length_c   1.000
_cell.angle_alpha   90.00
_cell.angle_beta   90.00
_cell.angle_gamma   90.00
#
_symmetry.space_group_name_H-M   'P 1'
#
loop_
_entity.id
_entity.type
_entity.pdbx_description
1 polymer ?
#
loop_
_entity_poly.entity_id
_entity_poly.type
_entity_poly.pdbx_seq_one_letter_code
_entity_poly.pdbx_strand_id
1 'polypeptide(L)' 'MATTLTEKQKKFYEDAHKQTKEEIKEIDASIEEELARVKERLAQLQEAKKAALQMHAATCMRLGLKNEFEEESE' A
#
# COMPACT_ATOMS: atom_id res chain seq x y z
N MET A 1 -28.21 21.37 -32.95
CA MET A 1 -29.36 20.52 -32.62
C MET A 1 -29.04 19.84 -31.30
N ALA A 2 -29.78 20.13 -30.24
CA ALA A 2 -29.63 19.40 -28.98
C ALA A 2 -30.17 17.99 -29.22
N THR A 3 -29.30 16.99 -29.24
CA THR A 3 -29.68 15.58 -29.31
C THR A 3 -30.30 15.18 -27.98
N THR A 4 -31.60 15.41 -27.85
CA THR A 4 -32.39 14.95 -26.71
C THR A 4 -32.42 13.42 -26.72
N LEU A 5 -31.76 12.82 -25.74
CA LEU A 5 -31.76 11.38 -25.50
C LEU A 5 -33.21 10.87 -25.35
N THR A 6 -33.49 9.72 -25.94
CA THR A 6 -34.75 9.01 -25.65
C THR A 6 -34.79 8.55 -24.19
N GLU A 7 -35.98 8.36 -23.61
CA GLU A 7 -36.11 7.92 -22.21
C GLU A 7 -35.38 6.60 -21.92
N LYS A 8 -35.35 5.67 -22.89
CA LYS A 8 -34.60 4.41 -22.77
C LYS A 8 -33.09 4.65 -22.71
N GLN A 9 -32.57 5.54 -23.55
CA GLN A 9 -31.14 5.88 -23.53
C GLN A 9 -30.78 6.63 -22.25
N LYS A 10 -31.64 7.54 -21.80
CA LYS A 10 -31.46 8.26 -20.53
C LYS A 10 -31.35 7.29 -19.36
N LYS A 11 -32.29 6.35 -19.25
CA LYS A 11 -32.27 5.32 -18.20
C LYS A 11 -31.02 4.45 -18.25
N PHE A 12 -30.60 4.00 -19.43
CA PHE A 12 -29.36 3.24 -19.60
C PHE A 12 -28.13 4.00 -19.07
N TYR A 13 -27.98 5.27 -19.43
CA TYR A 13 -26.85 6.08 -18.97
C TYR A 13 -26.93 6.40 -17.48
N GLU A 14 -28.12 6.58 -16.91
CA GLU A 14 -28.31 6.76 -15.46
C GLU A 14 -27.91 5.49 -14.69
N ASP A 15 -28.32 4.32 -15.16
CA ASP A 15 -27.98 3.03 -14.57
C ASP A 15 -26.47 2.77 -14.68
N ALA A 16 -25.88 2.97 -15.87
CA ALA A 16 -24.44 2.85 -16.08
C ALA A 16 -23.65 3.82 -15.20
N HIS A 17 -24.08 5.08 -15.09
CA HIS A 17 -23.45 6.07 -14.23
C HIS A 17 -23.49 5.65 -12.76
N LYS A 18 -24.63 5.12 -12.29
CA LYS A 18 -24.76 4.65 -10.91
C LYS A 18 -23.81 3.48 -10.65
N GLN A 19 -23.78 2.50 -11.55
CA GLN A 19 -22.92 1.33 -11.44
C GLN A 19 -21.44 1.74 -11.42
N THR A 20 -20.98 2.55 -12.37
CA THR A 20 -19.58 3.00 -12.42
C THR A 20 -19.20 3.80 -11.16
N LYS A 21 -20.14 4.59 -10.61
CA LYS A 21 -19.90 5.31 -9.35
C LYS A 21 -19.74 4.36 -8.15
N GLU A 22 -20.47 3.25 -8.12
CA GLU A 22 -20.32 2.23 -7.08
C GLU A 22 -19.00 1.48 -7.26
N GLU A 23 -18.65 1.08 -8.48
CA GLU A 23 -17.37 0.44 -8.82
C GLU A 23 -16.17 1.31 -8.40
N ILE A 24 -16.21 2.62 -8.67
CA ILE A 24 -15.14 3.55 -8.24
C ILE A 24 -14.96 3.52 -6.72
N LYS A 25 -16.06 3.53 -5.96
CA LYS A 25 -15.98 3.51 -4.49
C LYS A 25 -15.39 2.19 -3.96
N GLU A 26 -15.75 1.08 -4.60
CA GLU A 26 -15.19 -0.23 -4.24
C GLU A 26 -13.69 -0.31 -4.56
N ILE A 27 -13.28 0.26 -5.69
CA ILE A 27 -11.87 0.38 -6.06
C ILE A 27 -11.12 1.25 -5.04
N ASP A 28 -11.67 2.42 -4.67
CA ASP A 28 -11.05 3.31 -3.68
C ASP A 28 -10.88 2.61 -2.33
N ALA A 29 -11.90 1.89 -1.86
CA ALA A 29 -11.83 1.12 -0.62
C ALA A 29 -10.76 0.01 -0.68
N SER A 30 -10.65 -0.68 -1.82
CA SER A 30 -9.63 -1.72 -2.04
C SER A 30 -8.22 -1.11 -2.03
N ILE A 31 -8.03 0.07 -2.63
CA ILE A 31 -6.75 0.78 -2.62
C ILE A 31 -6.36 1.14 -1.18
N GLU A 32 -7.28 1.68 -0.39
CA GLU A 32 -7.00 2.03 1.01
C GLU A 32 -6.63 0.81 1.85
N GLU A 33 -7.31 -0.32 1.66
CA GLU A 33 -7.00 -1.58 2.32
C GLU A 33 -5.59 -2.08 1.98
N GLU A 34 -5.23 -2.08 0.69
CA GLU A 34 -3.89 -2.48 0.25
C GLU A 34 -2.81 -1.53 0.80
N LEU A 35 -3.06 -0.22 0.81
CA LEU A 35 -2.13 0.74 1.40
C LEU A 35 -1.92 0.48 2.90
N ALA A 36 -2.97 0.08 3.63
CA ALA A 36 -2.84 -0.31 5.02
C ALA A 36 -2.00 -1.58 5.18
N ARG A 37 -2.24 -2.61 4.36
CA ARG A 37 -1.43 -3.85 4.34
C ARG A 37 0.04 -3.57 4.07
N VAL A 38 0.34 -2.73 3.07
CA VAL A 38 1.73 -2.37 2.71
C VAL A 38 2.41 -1.66 3.87
N LYS A 39 1.72 -0.72 4.54
CA LYS A 39 2.27 -0.01 5.71
C LYS A 39 2.60 -0.97 6.85
N GLU A 40 1.70 -1.91 7.16
CA GLU A 40 1.95 -2.92 8.19
C GLU A 40 3.15 -3.80 7.82
N ARG A 41 3.21 -4.25 6.56
CA ARG A 41 4.32 -5.09 6.07
C ARG A 41 5.65 -4.36 6.15
N LEU A 42 5.68 -3.06 5.81
CA LEU A 42 6.89 -2.24 5.92
C LEU A 42 7.36 -2.11 7.37
N ALA A 43 6.45 -1.89 8.32
CA ALA A 43 6.79 -1.83 9.74
C ALA A 43 7.40 -3.15 10.24
N GLN A 44 6.79 -4.28 9.87
CA GLN A 44 7.34 -5.60 10.22
C GLN A 44 8.75 -5.83 9.65
N LEU A 45 8.99 -5.42 8.39
CA LEU A 45 10.30 -5.56 7.76
C LEU A 45 11.36 -4.65 8.41
N GLN A 46 10.97 -3.45 8.83
CA GLN A 46 11.87 -2.54 9.56
C GLN A 46 12.28 -3.13 10.91
N GLU A 47 11.34 -3.68 11.67
CA GLU A 47 11.64 -4.34 12.94
C GLU A 47 12.54 -5.57 12.74
N ALA A 48 12.26 -6.39 11.72
CA ALA A 48 13.11 -7.53 11.37
C ALA A 48 14.54 -7.10 10.98
N LYS A 49 14.67 -6.01 10.20
CA LYS A 49 15.98 -5.44 9.84
C LYS A 49 16.72 -4.98 11.09
N LYS A 50 16.04 -4.27 12.00
CA LYS A 50 16.64 -3.80 13.25
C LYS A 50 17.15 -4.94 14.11
N ALA A 51 16.37 -6.01 14.27
CA ALA A 51 16.79 -7.20 14.98
C ALA A 51 18.03 -7.85 14.33
N ALA A 52 18.05 -7.96 13.00
CA ALA A 52 19.19 -8.49 12.27
C ALA A 52 20.45 -7.64 12.45
N LEU A 53 20.32 -6.30 12.42
CA LEU A 53 21.43 -5.38 12.67
C LEU A 53 21.99 -5.51 14.09
N GLN A 54 21.13 -5.63 15.10
CA GLN A 54 21.56 -5.85 16.48
C GLN A 54 22.34 -7.16 16.64
N MET A 55 21.86 -8.25 16.03
CA MET A 55 22.55 -9.54 16.04
C MET A 55 23.88 -9.47 15.29
N HIS A 56 23.93 -8.78 14.15
CA HIS A 56 25.15 -8.57 13.38
C HIS A 56 26.18 -7.79 14.20
N ALA A 57 25.79 -6.66 14.78
CA ALA A 57 26.66 -5.84 15.63
C ALA A 57 27.23 -6.64 16.81
N ALA A 58 26.38 -7.41 17.52
CA ALA A 58 26.83 -8.27 18.61
C ALA A 58 27.82 -9.35 18.15
N THR A 59 27.62 -9.90 16.95
CA THR A 59 28.52 -10.92 16.37
C THR A 59 29.86 -10.30 15.96
N CYS A 60 29.85 -9.16 15.28
CA CYS A 60 31.05 -8.40 14.94
C CYS A 60 31.88 -8.06 16.18
N MET A 61 31.22 -7.56 17.24
CA MET A 61 31.87 -7.25 18.51
C MET A 61 32.55 -8.49 19.12
N ARG A 62 31.88 -9.65 19.10
CA ARG A 62 32.45 -10.89 19.65
C ARG A 62 33.61 -11.45 18.84
N LEU A 63 33.59 -11.26 17.52
CA LEU A 63 34.63 -11.72 16.61
C LEU A 63 35.77 -10.70 16.43
N GLY A 64 35.65 -9.49 16.99
CA GLY A 64 36.60 -8.40 16.77
C GLY A 64 36.61 -7.88 15.33
N LEU A 65 35.50 -8.07 14.60
CA LEU A 65 35.32 -7.59 13.24
C LEU A 65 34.73 -6.18 13.25
N LYS A 66 35.11 -5.36 12.26
CA LYS A 66 34.48 -4.06 12.04
C LYS A 66 33.03 -4.27 11.60
N ASN A 67 32.10 -3.53 12.20
CA ASN A 67 30.70 -3.52 11.77
C ASN A 67 30.53 -2.51 10.63
N GLU A 68 30.11 -2.99 9.45
CA GLU A 68 29.89 -2.13 8.27
C GLU A 68 28.53 -1.43 8.29
N PHE A 69 27.60 -1.89 9.13
CA PHE A 69 26.24 -1.36 9.24
C PHE A 69 26.04 -0.54 10.53
N GLU A 70 27.11 -0.03 11.12
CA GLU A 70 27.07 0.70 12.39
C GLU A 70 26.21 1.97 12.30
N GLU A 71 26.22 2.65 11.15
CA GLU A 71 25.40 3.84 10.88
C GLU A 71 23.92 3.52 10.60
N GLU A 72 23.59 2.28 10.21
CA GLU A 72 22.19 1.87 9.98
C GLU A 72 21.49 1.39 11.27
N SER A 73 22.23 1.32 12.37
CA SER A 73 21.79 0.88 13.69
C SER A 73 21.24 2.01 14.57
N GLU A 74 21.45 3.28 14.19
CA GLU A 74 20.94 4.48 14.88
C GLU A 74 19.56 4.91 14.34
#